data_AF-A0A857JBE6-F1
#
_entry.id   AF-A0A857JBE6-F1
#
_cell.length_a   1.000
_cell.length_b   1.000
_cell.length_c   1.000
_cell.angle_alpha   90.00
_cell.angle_beta   90.00
_cell.angle_gamma   90.00
#
_symmetry.space_group_name_H-M   'P 1'
#
loop_
_entity.id
_entity.type
_entity.pdbx_description
1 polymer ?
#
loop_
_entity_poly.entity_id
_entity_poly.type
_entity_poly.pdbx_seq_one_letter_code
_entity_poly.pdbx_strand_id
1 'polypeptide(L)'
;MKDFLQTVEVQRWDDHRFYHHSRINQSLHFLSAVCFVIAYGMLFVEPAWAALLAWGVSMTTRQAGHFFFEPRGYDHVNDASDAHKEAIKVGYNIRRKIVLLAVWAAIPVLLWLQPSVFGLIEPSTDFMGYAHDLGIAWLALGAGGLVFRVLQLCFTQSVMTGLAWGYKIITDPFHDIKMYHRAPLWLLRGQLIDPMDHVSHATHARHG
;
A
#
# COMPACT_ATOMS: atom_id res chain seq x y z
N MET A 1 12.16 17.34 -13.82
CA MET A 1 12.68 16.61 -12.64
C MET A 1 12.19 17.23 -11.33
N LYS A 2 12.35 18.54 -11.10
CA LYS A 2 11.84 19.22 -9.90
C LYS A 2 10.33 18.98 -9.68
N ASP A 3 9.52 19.22 -10.71
CA ASP A 3 8.06 19.08 -10.64
C ASP A 3 7.61 17.62 -10.38
N PHE A 4 8.36 16.64 -10.89
CA PHE A 4 8.11 15.22 -10.65
C PHE A 4 8.33 14.86 -9.17
N LEU A 5 9.50 15.23 -8.62
CA LEU A 5 9.82 14.96 -7.22
C LEU A 5 8.87 15.70 -6.27
N GLN A 6 8.51 16.94 -6.61
CA GLN A 6 7.50 17.71 -5.88
C GLN A 6 6.13 17.00 -5.90
N THR A 7 5.72 16.45 -7.04
CA THR A 7 4.48 15.67 -7.15
C THR A 7 4.52 14.44 -6.22
N VAL A 8 5.62 13.69 -6.21
CA VAL A 8 5.80 12.54 -5.31
C VAL A 8 5.76 12.96 -3.85
N GLU A 9 6.42 14.07 -3.51
CA GLU A 9 6.44 14.62 -2.15
C GLU A 9 5.04 15.01 -1.67
N VAL A 10 4.27 15.72 -2.50
CA VAL A 10 2.88 16.08 -2.20
C VAL A 10 2.03 14.83 -1.98
N GLN A 11 2.12 13.83 -2.86
CA GLN A 11 1.34 12.60 -2.71
C GLN A 11 1.68 11.82 -1.42
N ARG A 12 2.94 11.86 -0.96
CA ARG A 12 3.36 11.24 0.30
C ARG A 12 2.90 12.04 1.50
N TRP A 13 3.01 13.35 1.39
CA TRP A 13 2.56 14.28 2.40
C TRP A 13 1.07 14.10 2.67
N ASP A 14 0.24 14.11 1.63
CA ASP A 14 -1.20 13.92 1.74
C ASP A 14 -1.54 12.54 2.31
N ASP A 15 -0.81 11.49 1.92
CA ASP A 15 -1.01 10.15 2.48
C ASP A 15 -0.73 10.11 3.97
N HIS A 16 0.38 10.70 4.42
CA HIS A 16 0.71 10.77 5.83
C HIS A 16 -0.31 11.61 6.60
N ARG A 17 -0.57 12.83 6.11
CA ARG A 17 -1.45 13.80 6.73
C ARG A 17 -2.86 13.26 6.92
N PHE A 18 -3.45 12.63 5.91
CA PHE A 18 -4.87 12.27 5.97
C PHE A 18 -5.14 10.82 6.41
N TYR A 19 -4.12 9.95 6.43
CA TYR A 19 -4.36 8.51 6.62
C TYR A 19 -3.41 7.83 7.61
N HIS A 20 -2.51 8.54 8.29
CA HIS A 20 -1.53 7.95 9.21
C HIS A 20 -1.38 8.71 10.54
N HIS A 21 -2.49 9.01 11.22
CA HIS A 21 -2.48 9.68 12.53
C HIS A 21 -2.20 8.73 13.69
N SER A 22 -2.66 7.48 13.57
CA SER A 22 -2.52 6.50 14.64
C SER A 22 -1.11 5.96 14.70
N ARG A 23 -0.47 6.01 15.87
CA ARG A 23 0.85 5.38 16.08
C ARG A 23 0.79 3.86 15.94
N ILE A 24 -0.37 3.25 16.18
CA ILE A 24 -0.60 1.83 15.88
C ILE A 24 -0.52 1.61 14.37
N ASN A 25 -1.27 2.41 13.59
CA ASN A 25 -1.23 2.33 12.13
C ASN A 25 0.18 2.60 11.58
N GLN A 26 0.88 3.62 12.07
CA GLN A 26 2.27 3.89 11.69
C GLN A 26 3.21 2.72 12.02
N SER A 27 3.03 2.06 13.17
CA SER A 27 3.82 0.88 13.54
C SER A 27 3.54 -0.32 12.62
N LEU A 28 2.28 -0.50 12.23
CA LEU A 28 1.87 -1.53 11.25
C LEU A 28 2.43 -1.22 9.85
N HIS A 29 2.46 0.05 9.45
CA HIS A 29 3.15 0.48 8.22
C HIS A 29 4.64 0.23 8.28
N PHE A 30 5.29 0.48 9.41
CA PHE A 30 6.71 0.16 9.59
C PHE A 30 6.98 -1.34 9.40
N LEU A 31 6.22 -2.21 10.07
CA LEU A 31 6.35 -3.66 9.90
C LEU A 31 6.10 -4.08 8.44
N SER A 32 5.02 -3.60 7.86
CA SER A 32 4.66 -3.84 6.45
C SER A 32 5.79 -3.43 5.50
N ALA A 33 6.38 -2.26 5.72
CA ALA A 33 7.42 -1.72 4.88
C ALA A 33 8.72 -2.53 4.96
N VAL A 34 9.12 -2.99 6.14
CA VAL A 34 10.25 -3.92 6.30
C VAL A 34 10.00 -5.22 5.53
N CYS A 35 8.82 -5.81 5.67
CA CYS A 35 8.46 -7.03 4.94
C CYS A 35 8.45 -6.81 3.41
N PHE A 36 7.99 -5.66 2.92
CA PHE A 36 8.08 -5.33 1.49
C PHE A 36 9.51 -5.20 0.98
N VAL A 37 10.41 -4.57 1.75
CA VAL A 37 11.83 -4.47 1.36
C VAL A 37 12.49 -5.85 1.32
N ILE A 38 12.17 -6.73 2.27
CA ILE A 38 12.62 -8.13 2.24
C ILE A 38 12.06 -8.84 1.00
N ALA A 39 10.77 -8.66 0.70
CA ALA A 39 10.14 -9.23 -0.50
C ALA A 39 10.83 -8.74 -1.80
N TYR A 40 11.27 -7.47 -1.87
CA TYR A 40 12.03 -6.96 -3.01
C TYR A 40 13.36 -7.70 -3.21
N GLY A 41 14.07 -8.02 -2.12
CA GLY A 41 15.27 -8.86 -2.20
C GLY A 41 14.94 -10.29 -2.62
N MET A 42 13.85 -10.85 -2.09
CA MET A 42 13.42 -12.22 -2.39
C MET A 42 12.98 -12.41 -3.84
N LEU A 43 12.47 -11.37 -4.52
CA LEU A 43 12.08 -11.47 -5.94
C LEU A 43 13.20 -12.00 -6.85
N PHE A 44 14.46 -11.83 -6.49
CA PHE A 44 15.61 -12.30 -7.27
C PHE A 44 15.98 -13.76 -7.01
N VAL A 45 15.41 -14.38 -5.98
CA VAL A 45 15.75 -15.74 -5.54
C VAL A 45 14.53 -16.64 -5.61
N GLU A 46 13.42 -16.20 -5.01
CA GLU A 46 12.15 -16.90 -5.05
C GLU A 46 10.97 -15.90 -5.16
N PRO A 47 10.52 -15.60 -6.40
CA PRO A 47 9.39 -14.71 -6.66
C PRO A 47 8.07 -15.14 -6.02
N ALA A 48 7.80 -16.45 -5.91
CA ALA A 48 6.54 -16.93 -5.35
C ALA A 48 6.45 -16.61 -3.85
N TRP A 49 7.49 -16.93 -3.10
CA TRP A 49 7.56 -16.61 -1.67
C TRP A 49 7.65 -15.10 -1.41
N ALA A 50 8.30 -14.34 -2.30
CA ALA A 50 8.30 -12.89 -2.22
C ALA A 50 6.87 -12.32 -2.27
N ALA A 51 6.03 -12.85 -3.16
CA ALA A 51 4.64 -12.43 -3.28
C ALA A 51 3.78 -12.90 -2.12
N LEU A 52 4.00 -14.11 -1.59
CA LEU A 52 3.34 -14.58 -0.36
C LEU A 52 3.66 -13.66 0.84
N LEU A 53 4.93 -13.26 1.01
CA LEU A 53 5.32 -12.32 2.06
C LEU A 53 4.68 -10.94 1.85
N ALA A 54 4.75 -10.42 0.62
CA ALA A 54 4.21 -9.12 0.25
C ALA A 54 2.69 -9.05 0.47
N TRP A 55 1.93 -10.05 0.03
CA TRP A 55 0.48 -10.05 0.16
C TRP A 55 0.00 -10.53 1.54
N GLY A 56 0.57 -11.63 2.03
CA GLY A 56 0.13 -12.31 3.25
C GLY A 56 0.54 -11.59 4.54
N VAL A 57 1.68 -10.89 4.54
CA VAL A 57 2.17 -10.15 5.72
C VAL A 57 2.16 -8.64 5.47
N SER A 58 2.83 -8.16 4.41
CA SER A 58 3.00 -6.72 4.23
C SER A 58 1.66 -6.02 3.97
N MET A 59 0.88 -6.50 2.99
CA MET A 59 -0.41 -5.91 2.64
C MET A 59 -1.45 -6.09 3.73
N THR A 60 -1.61 -7.29 4.29
CA THR A 60 -2.58 -7.52 5.40
C THR A 60 -2.30 -6.60 6.59
N THR A 61 -1.04 -6.45 7.00
CA THR A 61 -0.63 -5.57 8.10
C THR A 61 -0.95 -4.10 7.78
N ARG A 62 -0.57 -3.63 6.58
CA ARG A 62 -0.87 -2.26 6.11
C ARG A 62 -2.37 -1.98 6.07
N GLN A 63 -3.15 -2.95 5.60
CA GLN A 63 -4.59 -2.82 5.50
C GLN A 63 -5.22 -2.81 6.89
N ALA A 64 -4.81 -3.70 7.79
CA ALA A 64 -5.27 -3.68 9.18
C ALA A 64 -5.08 -2.29 9.82
N GLY A 65 -3.93 -1.66 9.58
CA GLY A 65 -3.66 -0.27 9.96
C GLY A 65 -4.73 0.72 9.48
N HIS A 66 -4.96 0.78 8.16
CA HIS A 66 -5.95 1.67 7.55
C HIS A 66 -7.41 1.34 7.85
N PHE A 67 -7.75 0.07 8.13
CA PHE A 67 -9.13 -0.35 8.33
C PHE A 67 -9.56 -0.21 9.79
N PHE A 68 -8.68 -0.52 10.75
CA PHE A 68 -9.04 -0.58 12.17
C PHE A 68 -8.59 0.63 12.98
N PHE A 69 -7.56 1.35 12.54
CA PHE A 69 -6.89 2.37 13.36
C PHE A 69 -6.93 3.78 12.78
N GLU A 70 -7.59 3.98 11.64
CA GLU A 70 -7.79 5.30 11.04
C GLU A 70 -9.29 5.58 10.88
N PRO A 71 -9.73 6.82 11.16
CA PRO A 71 -11.14 7.18 11.14
C PRO A 71 -11.71 7.10 9.71
N ARG A 72 -12.83 6.38 9.58
CA ARG A 72 -13.72 6.42 8.40
C ARG A 72 -14.93 7.26 8.75
N GLY A 73 -14.82 8.55 8.49
CA GLY A 73 -15.82 9.54 8.86
C GLY A 73 -15.25 10.94 8.74
N TYR A 74 -15.74 11.84 9.58
CA TYR A 74 -15.16 13.17 9.67
C TYR A 74 -13.80 13.09 10.37
N ASP A 75 -12.75 13.53 9.68
CA ASP A 75 -11.44 13.68 10.27
C ASP A 75 -11.37 15.04 10.95
N HIS A 76 -11.55 15.05 12.27
CA HIS A 76 -11.49 16.25 13.09
C HIS A 76 -10.09 16.85 13.18
N VAL A 77 -9.02 16.08 12.88
CA VAL A 77 -7.65 16.59 12.92
C VAL A 77 -7.37 17.46 11.69
N ASN A 78 -7.87 17.02 10.52
CA ASN A 78 -7.69 17.75 9.27
C ASN A 78 -8.89 18.58 8.84
N ASP A 79 -9.97 18.57 9.61
CA ASP A 79 -11.25 19.21 9.27
C ASP A 79 -11.76 18.77 7.88
N ALA A 80 -11.70 17.46 7.62
CA ALA A 80 -11.91 16.89 6.29
C ALA A 80 -12.88 15.71 6.30
N SER A 81 -13.83 15.71 5.34
CA SER A 81 -14.68 14.54 5.10
C SER A 81 -13.93 13.43 4.37
N ASP A 82 -14.36 12.18 4.53
CA ASP A 82 -13.83 11.05 3.76
C ASP A 82 -13.91 11.29 2.24
N ALA A 83 -15.02 11.84 1.75
CA ALA A 83 -15.19 12.14 0.32
C ALA A 83 -14.14 13.16 -0.17
N HIS A 84 -13.81 14.15 0.65
CA HIS A 84 -12.77 15.12 0.35
C HIS A 84 -11.37 14.47 0.33
N LYS A 85 -11.07 13.64 1.34
CA LYS A 85 -9.81 12.88 1.42
C LYS A 85 -9.64 11.94 0.22
N GLU A 86 -10.70 11.30 -0.27
CA GLU A 86 -10.66 10.46 -1.47
C GLU A 86 -10.42 11.28 -2.74
N ALA A 87 -11.05 12.46 -2.86
CA ALA A 87 -10.90 13.32 -4.04
C ALA A 87 -9.47 13.87 -4.19
N ILE A 88 -8.79 14.16 -3.07
CA ILE A 88 -7.40 14.62 -3.07
C ILE A 88 -6.43 13.47 -3.36
N LYS A 89 -6.68 12.28 -2.79
CA LYS A 89 -5.74 11.18 -2.86
C LYS A 89 -5.68 10.59 -4.27
N VAL A 90 -4.67 11.01 -5.02
CA VAL A 90 -4.39 10.52 -6.38
C VAL A 90 -4.36 9.00 -6.40
N GLY A 91 -5.18 8.43 -7.27
CA GLY A 91 -5.18 6.98 -7.47
C GLY A 91 -5.87 6.18 -6.36
N TYR A 92 -6.52 6.81 -5.38
CA TYR A 92 -7.33 6.11 -4.38
C TYR A 92 -8.83 6.15 -4.73
N ASN A 93 -9.49 5.03 -4.49
CA ASN A 93 -10.95 4.90 -4.52
C ASN A 93 -11.31 3.64 -3.74
N ILE A 94 -12.17 3.76 -2.73
CA ILE A 94 -12.48 2.62 -1.86
C ILE A 94 -13.10 1.44 -2.61
N ARG A 95 -13.96 1.69 -3.62
CA ARG A 95 -14.59 0.60 -4.40
C ARG A 95 -13.55 -0.20 -5.17
N ARG A 96 -12.60 0.49 -5.83
CA ARG A 96 -11.51 -0.18 -6.56
C ARG A 96 -10.61 -0.98 -5.62
N LYS A 97 -10.34 -0.45 -4.42
CA LYS A 97 -9.58 -1.16 -3.38
C LYS A 97 -10.29 -2.43 -2.93
N ILE A 98 -11.61 -2.38 -2.73
CA ILE A 98 -12.43 -3.55 -2.37
C ILE A 98 -12.40 -4.59 -3.50
N VAL A 99 -12.51 -4.17 -4.76
CA VAL A 99 -12.43 -5.08 -5.91
C VAL A 99 -11.07 -5.81 -5.95
N LEU A 100 -9.95 -5.09 -5.77
CA LEU A 100 -8.63 -5.71 -5.70
C LEU A 100 -8.52 -6.74 -4.58
N LEU A 101 -9.03 -6.41 -3.38
CA LEU A 101 -9.02 -7.33 -2.25
C LEU A 101 -9.92 -8.55 -2.46
N ALA A 102 -11.07 -8.39 -3.12
CA ALA A 102 -11.94 -9.49 -3.48
C ALA A 102 -11.26 -10.44 -4.47
N VAL A 103 -10.58 -9.90 -5.50
CA VAL A 103 -9.80 -10.72 -6.45
C VAL A 103 -8.65 -11.43 -5.73
N TRP A 104 -7.90 -10.72 -4.89
CA TRP A 104 -6.83 -11.31 -4.07
C TRP A 104 -7.32 -12.49 -3.23
N ALA A 105 -8.47 -12.34 -2.56
CA ALA A 105 -9.08 -13.39 -1.74
C ALA A 105 -9.69 -14.54 -2.56
N ALA A 106 -10.12 -14.28 -3.80
CA ALA A 106 -10.70 -15.28 -4.69
C ALA A 106 -9.64 -16.21 -5.32
N ILE A 107 -8.42 -15.72 -5.56
CA ILE A 107 -7.32 -16.51 -6.16
C ILE A 107 -7.03 -17.84 -5.42
N PRO A 108 -6.83 -17.86 -4.08
CA PRO A 108 -6.57 -19.12 -3.39
C PRO A 108 -7.74 -20.11 -3.50
N VAL A 109 -8.98 -19.59 -3.51
CA VAL A 109 -10.20 -20.40 -3.68
C VAL A 109 -10.26 -20.98 -5.10
N LEU A 110 -9.95 -20.17 -6.12
CA LEU A 110 -9.90 -20.61 -7.51
C LEU A 110 -8.86 -21.70 -7.71
N LEU A 111 -7.63 -21.51 -7.21
CA LEU A 111 -6.57 -22.53 -7.31
C LEU A 111 -6.93 -23.81 -6.57
N TRP A 112 -7.66 -23.72 -5.47
CA TRP A 112 -8.11 -24.91 -4.74
C TRP A 112 -9.21 -25.67 -5.48
N LEU A 113 -10.17 -24.99 -6.11
CA LEU A 113 -11.29 -25.61 -6.83
C LEU A 113 -10.94 -26.02 -8.27
N GLN A 114 -9.98 -25.33 -8.90
CA GLN A 114 -9.50 -25.55 -10.25
C GLN A 114 -7.96 -25.44 -10.30
N PRO A 115 -7.22 -26.46 -9.82
CA PRO A 115 -5.76 -26.41 -9.71
C PRO A 115 -5.01 -26.16 -11.03
N SER A 116 -5.54 -26.64 -12.16
CA SER A 116 -4.95 -26.35 -13.49
C SER A 116 -5.33 -24.98 -14.04
N VAL A 117 -6.21 -24.23 -13.35
CA VAL A 117 -6.83 -22.98 -13.81
C VAL A 117 -7.32 -23.12 -15.26
N PHE A 118 -8.20 -24.10 -15.48
CA PHE A 118 -8.75 -24.44 -16.81
C PHE A 118 -7.69 -24.86 -17.85
N GLY A 119 -6.59 -25.48 -17.40
CA GLY A 119 -5.50 -25.95 -18.27
C GLY A 119 -4.43 -24.90 -18.58
N LEU A 120 -4.43 -23.76 -17.88
CA LEU A 120 -3.40 -22.73 -18.01
C LEU A 120 -2.08 -23.11 -17.34
N ILE A 121 -2.12 -23.93 -16.28
CA ILE A 121 -0.95 -24.39 -15.53
C ILE A 121 -1.02 -25.89 -15.25
N GLU A 122 0.14 -26.49 -15.00
CA GLU A 122 0.24 -27.84 -14.45
C GLU A 122 -0.19 -27.82 -12.98
N PRO A 123 -1.17 -28.64 -12.54
CA PRO A 123 -1.58 -28.69 -11.14
C PRO A 123 -0.44 -29.07 -10.20
N SER A 124 -0.31 -28.32 -9.11
CA SER A 124 0.51 -28.74 -7.98
C SER A 124 -0.01 -30.03 -7.35
N THR A 125 0.92 -30.88 -6.91
CA THR A 125 0.63 -32.20 -6.32
C THR A 125 0.69 -32.21 -4.80
N ASP A 126 1.24 -31.17 -4.19
CA ASP A 126 1.39 -31.02 -2.76
C ASP A 126 1.15 -29.56 -2.31
N PHE A 127 1.21 -29.35 -0.99
CA PHE A 127 0.94 -28.04 -0.40
C PHE A 127 2.01 -26.99 -0.75
N MET A 128 3.27 -27.40 -0.90
CA MET A 128 4.36 -26.48 -1.26
C MET A 128 4.21 -25.99 -2.71
N GLY A 129 3.86 -26.89 -3.63
CA GLY A 129 3.49 -26.54 -5.00
C GLY A 129 2.29 -25.60 -5.04
N TYR A 130 1.24 -25.88 -4.25
CA TYR A 130 0.08 -24.99 -4.17
C TYR A 130 0.45 -23.59 -3.68
N ALA A 131 1.26 -23.50 -2.63
CA ALA A 131 1.73 -22.22 -2.10
C ALA A 131 2.58 -21.46 -3.13
N HIS A 132 3.41 -22.18 -3.89
CA HIS A 132 4.18 -21.61 -4.99
C HIS A 132 3.25 -21.04 -6.09
N ASP A 133 2.29 -21.82 -6.58
CA ASP A 133 1.33 -21.38 -7.61
C ASP A 133 0.53 -20.15 -7.14
N LEU A 134 0.10 -20.16 -5.87
CA LEU A 134 -0.56 -19.03 -5.23
C LEU A 134 0.33 -17.79 -5.21
N GLY A 135 1.60 -17.96 -4.82
CA GLY A 135 2.60 -16.89 -4.85
C GLY A 135 2.76 -16.28 -6.24
N ILE A 136 2.90 -17.12 -7.27
CA ILE A 136 3.00 -16.65 -8.66
C ILE A 136 1.72 -15.93 -9.12
N ALA A 137 0.54 -16.46 -8.80
CA ALA A 137 -0.73 -15.81 -9.14
C ALA A 137 -0.89 -14.44 -8.46
N TRP A 138 -0.50 -14.34 -7.19
CA TRP A 138 -0.50 -13.07 -6.46
C TRP A 138 0.59 -12.10 -6.93
N LEU A 139 1.75 -12.60 -7.37
CA LEU A 139 2.77 -11.78 -8.02
C LEU A 139 2.22 -11.16 -9.31
N ALA A 140 1.58 -11.97 -10.16
CA ALA A 140 0.94 -11.51 -11.38
C ALA A 140 -0.16 -10.47 -11.10
N LEU A 141 -0.97 -10.70 -10.07
CA LEU A 141 -1.98 -9.72 -9.62
C LEU A 141 -1.33 -8.39 -9.19
N GLY A 142 -0.26 -8.44 -8.40
CA GLY A 142 0.43 -7.26 -7.91
C GLY A 142 1.10 -6.45 -9.03
N ALA A 143 1.88 -7.13 -9.88
CA ALA A 143 2.56 -6.50 -11.01
C ALA A 143 1.56 -5.96 -12.04
N GLY A 144 0.57 -6.77 -12.42
CA GLY A 144 -0.49 -6.38 -13.36
C GLY A 144 -1.33 -5.22 -12.83
N GLY A 145 -1.71 -5.26 -11.56
CA GLY A 145 -2.47 -4.19 -10.90
C GLY A 145 -1.70 -2.86 -10.87
N LEU A 146 -0.40 -2.90 -10.57
CA LEU A 146 0.48 -1.72 -10.59
C LEU A 146 0.58 -1.12 -11.99
N VAL A 147 0.93 -1.93 -13.00
CA VAL A 147 1.07 -1.48 -14.39
C VAL A 147 -0.24 -0.91 -14.91
N PHE A 148 -1.34 -1.63 -14.72
CA PHE A 148 -2.68 -1.18 -15.09
C PHE A 148 -3.00 0.17 -14.45
N ARG A 149 -2.71 0.34 -13.16
CA ARG A 149 -3.03 1.59 -12.45
C ARG A 149 -2.17 2.76 -12.94
N VAL A 150 -0.88 2.55 -13.18
CA VAL A 150 0.00 3.58 -13.76
C VAL A 150 -0.52 4.01 -15.11
N LEU A 151 -0.79 3.07 -16.03
CA LEU A 151 -1.30 3.37 -17.37
C LEU A 151 -2.64 4.09 -17.29
N GLN A 152 -3.57 3.61 -16.47
CA GLN A 152 -4.87 4.22 -16.30
C GLN A 152 -4.74 5.67 -15.79
N LEU A 153 -3.84 5.96 -14.84
CA LEU A 153 -3.61 7.32 -14.36
C LEU A 153 -2.96 8.22 -15.42
N CYS A 154 -2.06 7.67 -16.25
CA CYS A 154 -1.50 8.37 -17.39
C CYS A 154 -2.59 8.87 -18.35
N PHE A 155 -3.61 8.04 -18.62
CA PHE A 155 -4.71 8.39 -19.52
C PHE A 155 -5.77 9.28 -18.88
N THR A 156 -6.10 9.09 -17.59
CA THR A 156 -7.20 9.84 -16.95
C THR A 156 -6.78 11.14 -16.28
N GLN A 157 -5.49 11.33 -16.00
CA GLN A 157 -4.99 12.55 -15.37
C GLN A 157 -3.82 13.16 -16.15
N SER A 158 -2.66 12.53 -16.10
CA SER A 158 -1.49 12.91 -16.90
C SER A 158 -0.41 11.84 -16.80
N VAL A 159 0.47 11.77 -17.81
CA VAL A 159 1.64 10.89 -17.79
C VAL A 159 2.50 11.14 -16.54
N MET A 160 2.70 12.41 -16.17
CA MET A 160 3.47 12.78 -14.97
C MET A 160 2.84 12.21 -13.71
N THR A 161 1.51 12.34 -13.55
CA THR A 161 0.78 11.81 -12.39
C THR A 161 0.89 10.30 -12.29
N GLY A 162 0.70 9.58 -13.40
CA GLY A 162 0.77 8.12 -13.42
C GLY A 162 2.16 7.59 -13.06
N LEU A 163 3.21 8.19 -13.64
CA LEU A 163 4.59 7.82 -13.34
C LEU A 163 4.99 8.19 -11.91
N ALA A 164 4.58 9.35 -11.41
CA ALA A 164 4.85 9.77 -10.04
C ALA A 164 4.18 8.82 -9.04
N TRP A 165 2.93 8.41 -9.31
CA TRP A 165 2.22 7.44 -8.49
C TRP A 165 2.91 6.07 -8.50
N GLY A 166 3.33 5.56 -9.66
CA GLY A 166 4.07 4.30 -9.75
C GLY A 166 5.40 4.34 -8.99
N TYR A 167 6.19 5.40 -9.20
CA TYR A 167 7.45 5.62 -8.48
C TYR A 167 7.23 5.68 -6.96
N LYS A 168 6.21 6.42 -6.53
CA LYS A 168 5.80 6.50 -5.13
C LYS A 168 5.53 5.10 -4.58
N ILE A 169 4.62 4.34 -5.17
CA ILE A 169 4.25 2.99 -4.68
C ILE A 169 5.47 2.07 -4.55
N ILE A 170 6.37 2.06 -5.53
CA ILE A 170 7.59 1.22 -5.50
C ILE A 170 8.56 1.66 -4.39
N THR A 171 8.63 2.95 -4.10
CA THR A 171 9.61 3.50 -3.14
C THR A 171 9.04 3.79 -1.76
N ASP A 172 7.72 3.65 -1.59
CA ASP A 172 7.02 3.90 -0.32
C ASP A 172 7.51 3.01 0.82
N PRO A 173 7.82 1.70 0.64
CA PRO A 173 8.39 0.92 1.74
C PRO A 173 9.65 1.54 2.35
N PHE A 174 10.56 2.09 1.53
CA PHE A 174 11.75 2.77 2.05
C PHE A 174 11.40 4.09 2.76
N HIS A 175 10.43 4.83 2.23
CA HIS A 175 9.95 6.07 2.82
C HIS A 175 9.25 5.83 4.17
N ASP A 176 8.39 4.81 4.23
CA ASP A 176 7.63 4.40 5.41
C ASP A 176 8.57 3.91 6.52
N ILE A 177 9.64 3.18 6.19
CA ILE A 177 10.70 2.84 7.16
C ILE A 177 11.31 4.11 7.75
N LYS A 178 11.75 5.03 6.89
CA LYS A 178 12.35 6.30 7.33
C LYS A 178 11.38 7.07 8.24
N MET A 179 10.11 7.12 7.89
CA MET A 179 9.10 7.90 8.59
C MET A 179 8.65 7.26 9.90
N TYR A 180 8.41 5.95 9.92
CA TYR A 180 7.69 5.27 11.00
C TYR A 180 8.54 4.35 11.87
N HIS A 181 9.85 4.23 11.65
CA HIS A 181 10.72 3.39 12.50
C HIS A 181 10.66 3.71 14.01
N ARG A 182 10.27 4.93 14.39
CA ARG A 182 10.10 5.33 15.80
C ARG A 182 8.69 5.14 16.34
N ALA A 183 7.69 4.91 15.48
CA ALA A 183 6.30 4.76 15.90
C ALA A 183 6.09 3.67 16.97
N PRO A 184 6.75 2.49 16.88
CA PRO A 184 6.64 1.48 17.94
C PRO A 184 7.14 1.97 19.31
N LEU A 185 8.22 2.76 19.32
CA LEU A 185 8.77 3.33 20.56
C LEU A 185 7.82 4.35 21.19
N TRP A 186 7.17 5.19 20.37
CA TRP A 186 6.16 6.14 20.82
C TRP A 186 4.93 5.42 21.37
N LEU A 187 4.50 4.34 20.70
CA LEU A 187 3.39 3.51 21.16
C LEU A 187 3.68 2.88 22.52
N LEU A 188 4.89 2.35 22.73
CA LEU A 188 5.34 1.81 24.03
C LEU A 188 5.35 2.87 25.15
N ARG A 189 5.46 4.15 24.81
CA ARG A 189 5.37 5.28 25.75
C ARG A 189 3.92 5.75 25.99
N GLY A 190 2.93 5.06 25.43
CA GLY A 190 1.51 5.39 25.59
C GLY A 190 1.00 6.45 24.61
N GLN A 191 1.81 6.90 23.64
CA GLN A 191 1.36 7.85 22.63
C GLN A 191 0.60 7.11 21.52
N LEU A 192 -0.73 7.09 21.61
CA LEU A 192 -1.59 6.42 20.62
C LEU A 192 -1.75 7.22 19.32
N ILE A 193 -1.75 8.55 19.41
CA ILE A 193 -1.98 9.46 18.28
C ILE A 193 -0.74 10.34 18.08
N ASP A 194 -0.32 10.49 16.82
CA ASP A 194 0.69 11.46 16.40
C ASP A 194 0.13 12.88 16.56
N PRO A 195 0.79 13.80 17.27
CA PRO A 195 0.37 15.19 17.36
C PRO A 195 0.45 15.94 16.03
N MET A 196 1.16 15.39 15.03
CA MET A 196 1.25 15.96 13.67
C MET A 196 1.85 17.37 13.62
N ASP A 197 2.68 17.75 14.59
CA ASP A 197 3.29 19.09 14.67
C ASP A 197 4.08 19.45 13.39
N HIS A 198 4.77 18.47 12.80
CA HIS A 198 5.51 18.65 11.55
C HIS A 198 4.59 18.95 10.37
N VAL A 199 3.34 18.49 10.40
CA VAL A 199 2.36 18.75 9.35
C VAL A 199 1.89 20.20 9.40
N SER A 200 1.50 20.68 10.60
CA SER A 200 1.03 22.05 10.79
C SER A 200 2.09 23.09 10.42
N HIS A 201 3.35 22.87 10.78
CA HIS A 201 4.44 23.79 10.43
C HIS A 201 4.71 23.89 8.92
N ALA A 202 4.60 22.77 8.19
CA ALA A 202 4.83 22.76 6.74
C ALA A 202 3.67 23.38 5.95
N THR A 203 2.43 23.32 6.45
CA THR A 203 1.28 24.00 5.83
C THR A 203 1.45 25.53 5.89
N HIS A 204 1.95 26.07 7.00
CA HIS A 204 2.23 27.51 7.12
C HIS A 204 3.36 27.98 6.19
N ALA A 205 4.40 27.17 5.99
CA ALA A 205 5.52 27.52 5.10
C ALA A 205 5.21 27.42 3.60
N ARG A 206 4.12 26.74 3.21
CA ARG A 206 3.70 26.58 1.79
C ARG A 206 2.61 27.56 1.36
N HIS A 207 1.97 28.25 2.30
CA HIS A 207 0.90 29.22 2.05
C HIS A 207 1.26 30.67 2.44
N GLY A 208 2.50 30.92 2.88
CA GLY A 208 3.09 32.26 3.03
C GLY A 208 4.13 32.51 1.95
#